data_AF-A0AA38RIU1-F1
#
_entry.id   AF-A0AA38RIU1-F1
#
_cell.length_a   1.000
_cell.length_b   1.000
_cell.length_c   1.000
_cell.angle_alpha   90.00
_cell.angle_beta   90.00
_cell.angle_gamma   90.00
#
_symmetry.space_group_name_H-M   'P 1'
#
loop_
_entity.id
_entity.type
_entity.pdbx_description
1 polymer ?
#
loop_
_entity_poly.entity_id
_entity_poly.type
_entity_poly.pdbx_seq_one_letter_code
_entity_poly.pdbx_strand_id
1 'polypeptide(L)'
;MYPITLTERFAHELKRLEATYLPIRTAGNWRKTFLLQYHHVCLNLLGDFLQEFSENYVWARKRDYDTQHSKLLRWQLKKMAADSELYGELSDTGRSITEIIESLLEALASTTTDKQDHSSHLTALGIDLRRSCRDVQARLAKLSGDLERRLKFLELRRNIDQTDNVERLTLLATVFLPMSLAAGILSMQTRFTELGDLLYDFVGVVVLLGSGAIALFAVLITLGLVKELDSRLMWFGFYRRFIRRVLTFGWVATLASLAALVLASFVVGMFKDVALGAKILGYGALAIVFGPLTVGVVGFAALYVVLRCHQAVKHWTRARVRRRRRDSEGDQGSASSSSGSGWQI
;
A
#
# COMPACT_ATOMS: atom_id res chain seq x y z
N MET A 1 -5.99 -12.38 29.50
CA MET A 1 -5.31 -13.70 29.38
C MET A 1 -3.83 -13.40 29.46
N TYR A 2 -3.19 -13.67 30.61
CA TYR A 2 -1.78 -13.33 30.81
C TYR A 2 -0.90 -14.21 29.91
N PRO A 3 0.17 -13.68 29.30
CA PRO A 3 1.07 -14.48 28.50
C PRO A 3 1.79 -15.47 29.44
N ILE A 4 1.45 -16.76 29.32
CA ILE A 4 2.21 -17.85 29.94
C ILE A 4 3.67 -17.66 29.57
N THR A 5 4.57 -17.71 30.54
CA THR A 5 5.98 -17.47 30.29
C THR A 5 6.56 -18.62 29.46
N LEU A 6 7.52 -18.35 28.57
CA LEU A 6 8.12 -19.35 27.67
C LEU A 6 8.59 -20.62 28.42
N THR A 7 9.08 -20.42 29.64
CA THR A 7 9.54 -21.45 30.57
C THR A 7 8.42 -22.37 31.07
N GLU A 8 7.23 -21.83 31.34
CA GLU A 8 6.07 -22.63 31.74
C GLU A 8 5.54 -23.46 30.57
N ARG A 9 5.52 -22.90 29.35
CA ARG A 9 5.17 -23.66 28.13
C ARG A 9 6.15 -24.78 27.88
N PHE A 10 7.45 -24.52 28.00
CA PHE A 10 8.49 -25.52 27.85
C PHE A 10 8.32 -26.67 28.86
N ALA A 11 8.13 -26.35 30.14
CA ALA A 11 7.95 -27.36 31.19
C ALA A 11 6.69 -28.21 30.97
N HIS A 12 5.59 -27.58 30.52
CA HIS A 12 4.36 -28.28 30.19
C HIS A 12 4.54 -29.25 29.02
N GLU A 13 5.17 -28.80 27.93
CA GLU A 13 5.45 -29.65 26.76
C GLU A 13 6.42 -30.79 27.08
N LEU A 14 7.45 -30.53 27.89
CA LEU A 14 8.39 -31.56 28.33
C LEU A 14 7.66 -32.67 29.11
N LYS A 15 6.77 -32.29 30.04
CA LYS A 15 5.95 -33.23 30.83
C LYS A 15 4.95 -33.99 29.95
N ARG A 16 4.37 -33.33 28.94
CA ARG A 16 3.46 -33.98 27.98
C ARG A 16 4.18 -35.08 27.19
N LEU A 17 5.39 -34.78 26.72
CA LEU A 17 6.20 -35.72 25.93
C LEU A 17 6.80 -36.84 26.78
N GLU A 18 6.96 -36.65 28.09
CA GLU A 18 7.53 -37.67 28.99
C GLU A 18 6.79 -39.02 28.90
N ALA A 19 5.46 -39.00 28.78
CA ALA A 19 4.64 -40.20 28.62
C ALA A 19 4.99 -41.01 27.35
N THR A 20 5.36 -40.32 26.27
CA THR A 20 5.71 -40.93 24.97
C THR A 20 7.14 -41.49 24.97
N TYR A 21 8.05 -40.89 25.74
CA TYR A 21 9.47 -41.28 25.80
C TYR A 21 9.79 -42.30 26.89
N LEU A 22 8.93 -42.44 27.91
CA LEU A 22 9.05 -43.43 28.99
C LEU A 22 9.32 -44.88 28.51
N PRO A 23 8.57 -45.43 27.53
CA PRO A 23 8.73 -46.82 27.10
C PRO A 23 10.04 -47.08 26.33
N ILE A 24 10.71 -46.03 25.85
CA ILE A 24 11.96 -46.14 25.07
C ILE A 24 13.18 -45.93 25.98
N ARG A 25 12.98 -45.44 27.21
CA ARG A 25 14.06 -45.08 28.12
C ARG A 25 14.67 -46.31 28.79
N THR A 26 15.92 -46.61 28.44
CA THR A 26 16.74 -47.66 29.06
C THR A 26 17.96 -47.06 29.76
N ALA A 27 18.54 -47.79 30.71
CA ALA A 27 19.72 -47.34 31.47
C ALA A 27 20.94 -47.03 30.58
N GLY A 28 21.06 -47.68 29.41
CA GLY A 28 22.12 -47.41 28.42
C GLY A 28 21.86 -46.20 27.50
N ASN A 29 20.59 -45.81 27.30
CA ASN A 29 20.20 -44.84 26.27
C ASN A 29 19.56 -43.55 26.82
N TRP A 30 19.38 -43.44 28.14
CA TRP A 30 18.64 -42.35 28.77
C TRP A 30 19.12 -40.96 28.35
N ARG A 31 20.44 -40.74 28.18
CA ARG A 31 21.00 -39.44 27.76
C ARG A 31 20.58 -39.07 26.34
N LYS A 32 20.64 -40.03 25.41
CA LYS A 32 20.23 -39.84 24.01
C LYS A 32 18.72 -39.62 23.91
N THR A 33 17.94 -40.42 24.63
CA THR A 33 16.47 -40.31 24.70
C THR A 33 16.04 -38.96 25.28
N PHE A 34 16.72 -38.48 26.33
CA PHE A 34 16.45 -37.17 26.91
C PHE A 34 16.81 -36.01 25.97
N LEU A 35 17.98 -36.09 25.30
CA LEU A 35 18.35 -35.10 24.27
C LEU A 35 17.33 -35.06 23.13
N LEU A 36 16.85 -36.22 22.67
CA LEU A 36 15.82 -36.29 21.65
C LEU A 36 14.49 -35.68 22.14
N GLN A 37 14.09 -35.93 23.39
CA GLN A 37 12.91 -35.32 24.01
C GLN A 37 13.07 -33.79 24.09
N TYR A 38 14.24 -33.30 24.49
CA TYR A 38 14.55 -31.87 24.53
C TYR A 38 14.42 -31.22 23.14
N HIS A 39 15.04 -31.81 22.12
CA HIS A 39 14.96 -31.27 20.76
C HIS A 39 13.55 -31.39 20.16
N HIS A 40 12.76 -32.39 20.53
CA HIS A 40 11.35 -32.48 20.16
C HIS A 40 10.54 -31.32 20.77
N VAL A 41 10.75 -31.00 22.06
CA VAL A 41 10.12 -29.83 22.68
C VAL A 41 10.51 -28.55 21.94
N CYS A 42 11.79 -28.37 21.64
CA CYS A 42 12.27 -27.21 20.88
C CYS A 42 11.62 -27.12 19.50
N LEU A 43 11.45 -28.24 18.80
CA LEU A 43 10.80 -28.29 17.49
C LEU A 43 9.32 -27.90 17.56
N ASN A 44 8.59 -28.40 18.56
CA ASN A 44 7.18 -28.04 18.75
C ASN A 44 7.02 -26.56 19.09
N LEU A 45 7.86 -26.03 19.99
CA LEU A 45 7.87 -24.61 20.34
C LEU A 45 8.23 -23.73 19.13
N LEU A 46 9.16 -24.17 18.29
CA LEU A 46 9.50 -23.48 17.05
C LEU A 46 8.31 -23.49 16.07
N GLY A 47 7.60 -24.63 15.95
CA GLY A 47 6.40 -24.73 15.13
C GLY A 47 5.28 -23.78 15.57
N ASP A 48 5.00 -23.73 16.88
CA ASP A 48 4.02 -22.83 17.47
C ASP A 48 4.42 -21.37 17.30
N PHE A 49 5.70 -21.05 17.55
CA PHE A 49 6.24 -19.72 17.32
C PHE A 49 6.10 -19.30 15.86
N LEU A 50 6.43 -20.17 14.91
CA LEU A 50 6.30 -19.89 13.48
C LEU A 50 4.85 -19.63 13.07
N GLN A 51 3.90 -20.33 13.68
CA GLN A 51 2.49 -20.09 13.46
C GLN A 51 2.05 -18.73 13.99
N GLU A 52 2.38 -18.43 15.25
CA GLU A 52 2.05 -17.15 15.87
C GLU A 52 2.72 -15.97 15.13
N PHE A 53 3.97 -16.16 14.72
CA PHE A 53 4.72 -15.21 13.91
C PHE A 53 4.08 -15.01 12.53
N SER A 54 3.71 -16.08 11.85
CA SER A 54 3.01 -16.01 10.57
C SER A 54 1.67 -15.28 10.68
N GLU A 55 0.89 -15.52 11.74
CA GLU A 55 -0.43 -14.91 11.90
C GLU A 55 -0.35 -13.46 12.37
N ASN A 56 0.42 -13.17 13.43
CA ASN A 56 0.43 -11.84 14.04
C ASN A 56 1.41 -10.89 13.36
N TYR A 57 2.63 -11.36 13.11
CA TYR A 57 3.70 -10.50 12.63
C TYR A 57 3.58 -10.19 11.15
N VAL A 58 3.29 -11.21 10.31
CA VAL A 58 3.07 -10.99 8.87
C VAL A 58 1.81 -10.16 8.63
N TRP A 59 0.75 -10.34 9.43
CA TRP A 59 -0.47 -9.54 9.28
C TRP A 59 -0.24 -8.08 9.68
N ALA A 60 0.39 -7.83 10.83
CA ALA A 60 0.73 -6.47 11.26
C ALA A 60 1.60 -5.75 10.22
N ARG A 61 2.58 -6.46 9.66
CA ARG A 61 3.45 -5.92 8.60
C ARG A 61 2.83 -5.82 7.23
N LYS A 62 1.86 -6.67 6.90
CA LYS A 62 1.11 -6.52 5.64
C LYS A 62 0.39 -5.18 5.59
N ARG A 63 0.00 -4.63 6.75
CA ARG A 63 -0.54 -3.28 6.86
C ARG A 63 0.52 -2.20 6.64
N ASP A 64 1.72 -2.38 7.20
CA ASP A 64 2.80 -1.39 7.12
C ASP A 64 3.54 -1.41 5.76
N TYR A 65 3.50 -2.54 5.07
CA TYR A 65 4.12 -2.79 3.77
C TYR A 65 3.10 -2.85 2.64
N ASP A 66 1.91 -2.28 2.81
CA ASP A 66 0.92 -2.24 1.75
C ASP A 66 1.48 -1.45 0.56
N THR A 67 1.97 -2.20 -0.42
CA THR A 67 2.66 -1.72 -1.62
C THR A 67 1.74 -0.91 -2.51
N GLN A 68 0.42 -0.98 -2.30
CA GLN A 68 -0.53 -0.15 -3.03
C GLN A 68 -0.50 1.32 -2.58
N HIS A 69 -0.01 1.64 -1.37
CA HIS A 69 -0.32 2.94 -0.75
C HIS A 69 0.88 3.77 -0.29
N SER A 70 2.05 3.20 0.01
CA SER A 70 3.23 3.99 0.40
C SER A 70 4.28 4.04 -0.70
N LYS A 71 4.74 5.25 -1.08
CA LYS A 71 6.05 5.43 -1.71
C LYS A 71 7.09 4.73 -0.84
N LEU A 72 7.93 3.89 -1.44
CA LEU A 72 8.96 3.11 -0.76
C LEU A 72 9.89 4.08 -0.01
N LEU A 73 9.68 4.22 1.30
CA LEU A 73 10.56 5.04 2.11
C LEU A 73 11.82 4.24 2.42
N ARG A 74 12.99 4.90 2.41
CA ARG A 74 14.30 4.26 2.65
C ARG A 74 14.34 3.45 3.96
N TRP A 75 13.57 3.87 4.97
CA TRP A 75 13.45 3.15 6.25
C TRP A 75 12.68 1.82 6.12
N GLN A 76 11.71 1.70 5.20
CA GLN A 76 10.99 0.44 4.96
C GLN A 76 11.92 -0.59 4.34
N LEU A 77 12.80 -0.16 3.42
CA LEU A 77 13.81 -1.03 2.82
C LEU A 77 14.79 -1.56 3.88
N LYS A 78 15.23 -0.70 4.80
CA LYS A 78 16.10 -1.10 5.92
C LYS A 78 15.42 -2.12 6.83
N LYS A 79 14.12 -1.94 7.12
CA LYS A 79 13.36 -2.92 7.90
C LYS A 79 13.21 -4.25 7.16
N MET A 80 12.86 -4.23 5.87
CA MET A 80 12.76 -5.45 5.06
C MET A 80 14.08 -6.21 4.93
N ALA A 81 15.22 -5.51 4.90
CA ALA A 81 16.53 -6.14 4.95
C ALA A 81 16.78 -6.84 6.30
N ALA A 82 16.49 -6.17 7.42
CA ALA A 82 16.56 -6.77 8.75
C ALA A 82 15.61 -7.98 8.89
N ASP A 83 14.46 -7.93 8.22
CA ASP A 83 13.52 -9.04 8.20
C ASP A 83 14.10 -10.24 7.48
N SER A 84 14.72 -10.01 6.32
CA SER A 84 15.39 -11.05 5.53
C SER A 84 16.48 -11.75 6.32
N GLU A 85 17.25 -11.01 7.11
CA GLU A 85 18.26 -11.56 8.00
C GLU A 85 17.62 -12.46 9.06
N LEU A 86 16.56 -11.98 9.74
CA LEU A 86 15.82 -12.75 10.73
C LEU A 86 15.21 -14.04 10.16
N TYR A 87 14.62 -14.00 8.96
CA TYR A 87 14.09 -15.21 8.30
C TYR A 87 15.21 -16.19 7.94
N GLY A 88 16.40 -15.69 7.57
CA GLY A 88 17.59 -16.50 7.34
C GLY A 88 18.01 -17.25 8.61
N GLU A 89 18.21 -16.51 9.71
CA GLU A 89 18.58 -17.09 11.01
C GLU A 89 17.56 -18.14 11.49
N LEU A 90 16.27 -17.86 11.32
CA LEU A 90 15.20 -18.77 11.72
C LEU A 90 15.18 -20.04 10.85
N SER A 91 15.46 -19.92 9.56
CA SER A 91 15.59 -21.07 8.65
C SER A 91 16.79 -21.93 9.00
N ASP A 92 17.93 -21.31 9.32
CA ASP A 92 19.15 -22.03 9.67
C ASP A 92 19.01 -22.73 11.02
N THR A 93 18.34 -22.09 11.98
CA THR A 93 17.98 -22.69 13.27
C THR A 93 17.07 -23.90 13.09
N GLY A 94 16.02 -23.79 12.26
CA GLY A 94 15.12 -24.90 11.95
C GLY A 94 15.82 -26.07 11.26
N ARG A 95 16.78 -25.79 10.36
CA ARG A 95 17.61 -26.81 9.71
C ARG A 95 18.50 -27.52 10.71
N SER A 96 19.20 -26.78 11.57
CA SER A 96 20.08 -27.34 12.60
C SER A 96 19.33 -28.26 13.58
N ILE A 97 18.14 -27.84 14.05
CA ILE A 97 17.31 -28.69 14.92
C ILE A 97 16.89 -29.97 14.20
N THR A 98 16.55 -29.89 12.91
CA THR A 98 16.17 -31.07 12.12
C THR A 98 17.34 -32.05 11.98
N GLU A 99 18.54 -31.56 11.64
CA GLU A 99 19.76 -32.38 11.50
C GLU A 99 20.14 -33.06 12.84
N ILE A 100 20.00 -32.36 13.96
CA ILE A 100 20.23 -32.92 15.29
C ILE A 100 19.21 -34.02 15.61
N ILE A 101 17.92 -33.81 15.29
CA ILE A 101 16.88 -34.81 15.52
C ILE A 101 17.14 -36.05 14.65
N GLU A 102 17.50 -35.88 13.38
CA GLU A 102 17.77 -37.00 12.47
C GLU A 102 19.00 -37.81 12.91
N SER A 103 20.10 -37.14 13.28
CA SER A 103 21.30 -37.81 13.79
C SER A 103 21.05 -38.53 15.13
N LEU A 104 20.26 -37.95 16.04
CA LEU A 104 19.86 -38.59 17.29
C LEU A 104 18.95 -39.80 17.08
N LEU A 105 18.03 -39.72 16.12
CA LEU A 105 17.16 -40.85 15.75
C LEU A 105 17.99 -42.02 15.19
N GLU A 106 18.96 -41.73 14.33
CA GLU A 106 19.86 -42.75 13.76
C GLU A 106 20.76 -43.37 14.85
N ALA A 107 21.31 -42.55 15.74
CA ALA A 107 22.13 -42.99 16.87
C ALA A 107 21.34 -43.80 17.92
N LEU A 108 20.02 -43.65 17.99
CA LEU A 108 19.14 -44.44 18.85
C LEU A 108 18.69 -45.73 18.15
N ALA A 109 18.42 -45.69 16.85
CA ALA A 109 18.09 -46.87 16.05
C ALA A 109 19.22 -47.92 16.11
N SER A 110 20.49 -47.48 16.05
CA SER A 110 21.66 -48.37 16.16
C SER A 110 21.84 -49.00 17.55
N THR A 111 21.26 -48.41 18.61
CA THR A 111 21.42 -48.91 19.99
C THR A 111 20.21 -49.74 20.47
N THR A 112 19.14 -49.86 19.67
CA THR A 112 17.86 -50.46 20.08
C THR A 112 17.58 -51.80 19.36
N THR A 113 18.57 -52.37 18.67
CA THR A 113 18.47 -53.60 17.88
C THR A 113 18.10 -54.86 18.68
N ASP A 114 18.17 -54.82 20.01
CA ASP A 114 18.12 -56.02 20.87
C ASP A 114 16.71 -56.35 21.43
N LYS A 115 15.70 -55.47 21.27
CA LYS A 115 14.33 -55.69 21.77
C LYS A 115 13.26 -55.29 20.75
N GLN A 116 12.57 -56.29 20.20
CA GLN A 116 11.51 -56.16 19.17
C GLN A 116 10.45 -55.09 19.52
N ASP A 117 10.04 -55.00 20.78
CA ASP A 117 9.01 -54.06 21.25
C ASP A 117 9.49 -52.60 21.34
N HIS A 118 10.77 -52.35 21.62
CA HIS A 118 11.29 -50.98 21.67
C HIS A 118 11.50 -50.41 20.27
N SER A 119 11.78 -51.29 19.30
CA SER A 119 11.96 -50.94 17.90
C SER A 119 10.66 -50.40 17.25
N SER A 120 9.50 -50.99 17.58
CA SER A 120 8.20 -50.53 17.05
C SER A 120 7.80 -49.15 17.58
N HIS A 121 8.00 -48.88 18.88
CA HIS A 121 7.75 -47.56 19.47
C HIS A 121 8.73 -46.49 18.95
N LEU A 122 10.00 -46.85 18.76
CA LEU A 122 11.02 -45.93 18.23
C LEU A 122 10.76 -45.56 16.76
N THR A 123 10.31 -46.53 15.95
CA THR A 123 9.95 -46.27 14.55
C THR A 123 8.71 -45.39 14.44
N ALA A 124 7.68 -45.62 15.27
CA ALA A 124 6.51 -44.74 15.34
C ALA A 124 6.89 -43.30 15.74
N LEU A 125 7.69 -43.13 16.79
CA LEU A 125 8.18 -41.82 17.23
C LEU A 125 9.04 -41.14 16.16
N GLY A 126 9.90 -41.89 15.48
CA GLY A 126 10.72 -41.37 14.40
C GLY A 126 9.91 -40.87 13.20
N ILE A 127 8.79 -41.53 12.88
CA ILE A 127 7.86 -41.07 11.83
C ILE A 127 7.22 -39.75 12.24
N ASP A 128 6.76 -39.63 13.49
CA ASP A 128 6.12 -38.40 13.99
C ASP A 128 7.08 -37.22 14.04
N LEU A 129 8.31 -37.42 14.54
CA LEU A 129 9.37 -36.41 14.54
C LEU A 129 9.71 -35.94 13.12
N ARG A 130 9.90 -36.88 12.18
CA ARG A 130 10.16 -36.53 10.79
C ARG A 130 9.00 -35.76 10.17
N ARG A 131 7.75 -36.07 10.55
CA ARG A 131 6.58 -35.30 10.11
C ARG A 131 6.62 -33.87 10.65
N SER A 132 6.90 -33.68 11.93
CA SER A 132 7.04 -32.35 12.54
C SER A 132 8.19 -31.55 11.93
N CYS A 133 9.34 -32.17 11.68
CA CYS A 133 10.48 -31.52 11.02
C CYS A 133 10.09 -31.02 9.62
N ARG A 134 9.41 -31.87 8.82
CA ARG A 134 8.92 -31.46 7.48
C ARG A 134 7.91 -30.32 7.55
N ASP A 135 7.01 -30.31 8.53
CA ASP A 135 6.03 -29.23 8.67
C ASP A 135 6.72 -27.89 9.01
N VAL A 136 7.65 -27.90 9.96
CA VAL A 136 8.45 -26.72 10.32
C VAL A 136 9.26 -26.22 9.11
N GLN A 137 9.94 -27.11 8.38
CA GLN A 137 10.68 -26.74 7.17
C GLN A 137 9.77 -26.18 6.08
N ALA A 138 8.60 -26.77 5.86
CA ALA A 138 7.63 -26.28 4.87
C ALA A 138 7.12 -24.88 5.22
N ARG A 139 6.86 -24.61 6.50
CA ARG A 139 6.47 -23.28 6.99
C ARG A 139 7.57 -22.25 6.82
N LEU A 140 8.81 -22.60 7.16
CA LEU A 140 9.99 -21.74 6.94
C LEU A 140 10.18 -21.41 5.47
N ALA A 141 10.13 -22.42 4.59
CA ALA A 141 10.25 -22.25 3.14
C ALA A 141 9.12 -21.37 2.57
N LYS A 142 7.90 -21.49 3.09
CA LYS A 142 6.78 -20.63 2.72
C LYS A 142 7.02 -19.17 3.13
N LEU A 143 7.51 -18.94 4.36
CA LEU A 143 7.78 -17.60 4.88
C LEU A 143 8.92 -16.91 4.11
N SER A 144 10.01 -17.62 3.84
CA SER A 144 11.12 -17.10 3.05
C SER A 144 10.69 -16.82 1.60
N GLY A 145 9.94 -17.73 0.98
CA GLY A 145 9.39 -17.52 -0.37
C GLY A 145 8.41 -16.34 -0.45
N ASP A 146 7.60 -16.11 0.58
CA ASP A 146 6.73 -14.93 0.67
C ASP A 146 7.53 -13.62 0.75
N LEU A 147 8.63 -13.61 1.51
CA LEU A 147 9.51 -12.45 1.60
C LEU A 147 10.22 -12.17 0.27
N GLU A 148 10.78 -13.20 -0.36
CA GLU A 148 11.50 -13.06 -1.64
C GLU A 148 10.56 -12.50 -2.72
N ARG A 149 9.32 -13.00 -2.79
CA ARG A 149 8.29 -12.43 -3.68
C ARG A 149 8.08 -10.95 -3.41
N ARG A 150 7.96 -10.54 -2.15
CA ARG A 150 7.79 -9.12 -1.78
C ARG A 150 9.00 -8.29 -2.19
N LEU A 151 10.23 -8.76 -1.95
CA LEU A 151 11.45 -8.06 -2.36
C LEU A 151 11.50 -7.86 -3.88
N LYS A 152 11.19 -8.90 -4.67
CA LYS A 152 11.10 -8.79 -6.15
C LYS A 152 10.07 -7.76 -6.60
N PHE A 153 8.90 -7.70 -5.96
CA PHE A 153 7.89 -6.68 -6.28
C PHE A 153 8.38 -5.26 -5.96
N LEU A 154 9.15 -5.07 -4.89
CA LEU A 154 9.69 -3.75 -4.55
C LEU A 154 10.80 -3.33 -5.50
N GLU A 155 11.66 -4.26 -5.91
CA GLU A 155 12.69 -4.01 -6.91
C GLU A 155 12.06 -3.59 -8.24
N LEU A 156 11.03 -4.32 -8.68
CA LEU A 156 10.28 -3.98 -9.90
C LEU A 156 9.68 -2.58 -9.80
N ARG A 157 9.08 -2.23 -8.66
CA ARG A 157 8.49 -0.90 -8.44
C ARG A 157 9.54 0.20 -8.42
N ARG A 158 10.70 -0.03 -7.82
CA ARG A 158 11.83 0.92 -7.85
C ARG A 158 12.27 1.17 -9.30
N ASN A 159 12.36 0.13 -10.12
CA ASN A 159 12.73 0.25 -11.53
C ASN A 159 11.68 1.03 -12.34
N ILE A 160 10.40 0.88 -12.01
CA ILE A 160 9.31 1.69 -12.60
C ILE A 160 9.44 3.15 -12.16
N ASP A 161 9.59 3.43 -10.87
CA ASP A 161 9.75 4.81 -10.36
C ASP A 161 11.00 5.50 -10.94
N GLN A 162 12.06 4.75 -11.21
CA GLN A 162 13.25 5.26 -11.89
C GLN A 162 12.95 5.61 -13.35
N THR A 163 12.21 4.77 -14.07
CA THR A 163 11.75 5.05 -15.44
C THR A 163 10.91 6.33 -15.50
N ASP A 164 9.97 6.52 -14.56
CA ASP A 164 9.15 7.73 -14.46
C ASP A 164 10.01 9.00 -14.28
N ASN A 165 11.09 8.92 -13.50
CA ASN A 165 12.00 10.05 -13.32
C ASN A 165 12.83 10.34 -14.57
N VAL A 166 13.28 9.31 -15.28
CA VAL A 166 13.98 9.47 -16.56
C VAL A 166 13.03 10.09 -17.59
N GLU A 167 11.78 9.63 -17.68
CA GLU A 167 10.76 10.20 -18.55
C GLU A 167 10.57 11.70 -18.28
N ARG A 168 10.47 12.11 -17.01
CA ARG A 168 10.38 13.53 -16.64
C ARG A 168 11.61 14.33 -17.04
N LEU A 169 12.80 13.77 -16.90
CA LEU A 169 14.05 14.42 -17.30
C LEU A 169 14.12 14.57 -18.83
N THR A 170 13.69 13.55 -19.57
CA THR A 170 13.57 13.61 -21.03
C THR A 170 12.54 14.65 -21.46
N LEU A 171 11.38 14.72 -20.80
CA LEU A 171 10.38 15.78 -21.05
C LEU A 171 10.91 17.18 -20.74
N LEU A 172 11.77 17.32 -19.74
CA LEU A 172 12.43 18.59 -19.45
C LEU A 172 13.43 18.92 -20.57
N ALA A 173 14.22 17.94 -21.01
CA ALA A 173 15.20 18.11 -22.06
C ALA A 173 14.57 18.46 -23.42
N THR A 174 13.43 17.86 -23.78
CA THR A 174 12.72 18.19 -25.04
C THR A 174 12.22 19.63 -25.08
N VAL A 175 12.03 20.25 -23.91
CA VAL A 175 11.69 21.68 -23.79
C VAL A 175 12.95 22.55 -23.77
N PHE A 176 13.94 22.19 -22.96
CA PHE A 176 15.15 22.99 -22.78
C PHE A 176 16.02 23.05 -24.03
N LEU A 177 16.06 21.98 -24.82
CA LEU A 177 16.91 21.90 -26.02
C LEU A 177 16.52 22.94 -27.10
N PRO A 178 15.24 23.05 -27.53
CA PRO A 178 14.83 24.11 -28.45
C PRO A 178 14.97 25.52 -27.84
N MET A 179 14.74 25.70 -26.53
CA MET A 179 14.96 27.00 -25.88
C MET A 179 16.45 27.38 -25.82
N SER A 180 17.34 26.42 -25.60
CA SER A 180 18.78 26.66 -25.55
C SER A 180 19.35 26.94 -26.94
N LEU A 181 18.84 26.23 -27.96
CA LEU A 181 19.13 26.52 -29.36
C LEU A 181 18.67 27.92 -29.75
N ALA A 182 17.48 28.32 -29.28
CA ALA A 182 16.98 29.67 -29.49
C ALA A 182 17.92 30.71 -28.85
N ALA A 183 18.27 30.55 -27.57
CA ALA A 183 19.22 31.45 -26.91
C ALA A 183 20.59 31.52 -27.62
N GLY A 184 21.08 30.39 -28.14
CA GLY A 184 22.35 30.31 -28.89
C GLY A 184 22.33 31.08 -30.22
N ILE A 185 21.26 30.95 -31.02
CA ILE A 185 21.11 31.70 -32.29
C ILE A 185 21.06 33.20 -32.01
N LEU A 186 20.33 33.62 -30.97
CA LEU A 186 20.24 35.03 -30.57
C LEU A 186 21.59 35.60 -30.14
N SER A 187 22.42 34.77 -29.49
CA SER A 187 23.77 35.15 -29.06
C SER A 187 24.76 35.31 -30.23
N MET A 188 24.47 34.80 -31.42
CA MET A 188 25.41 34.76 -32.55
C MET A 188 25.14 35.82 -33.64
N GLN A 189 23.96 36.43 -33.70
CA GLN A 189 23.63 37.45 -34.71
C GLN A 189 23.62 38.86 -34.09
N THR A 190 24.78 39.51 -34.03
CA THR A 190 24.88 40.90 -33.57
C THR A 190 24.79 41.89 -34.72
N ARG A 191 23.58 42.44 -34.95
CA ARG A 191 23.38 43.84 -35.37
C ARG A 191 22.04 44.33 -34.78
N PHE A 192 22.12 44.81 -33.53
CA PHE A 192 20.99 45.08 -32.62
C PHE A 192 19.94 46.11 -33.09
N THR A 193 20.16 46.84 -34.19
CA THR A 193 19.29 47.95 -34.63
C THR A 193 18.22 47.57 -35.67
N GLU A 194 18.38 46.47 -36.40
CA GLU A 194 17.30 45.89 -37.26
C GLU A 194 16.60 44.70 -36.57
N LEU A 195 17.06 44.36 -35.38
CA LEU A 195 16.66 43.15 -34.67
C LEU A 195 15.35 43.31 -33.90
N GLY A 196 14.76 44.51 -33.79
CA GLY A 196 13.58 44.75 -32.94
C GLY A 196 12.40 43.83 -33.26
N ASP A 197 12.01 43.76 -34.53
CA ASP A 197 10.90 42.90 -34.99
C ASP A 197 11.27 41.42 -34.95
N LEU A 198 12.52 41.08 -35.31
CA LEU A 198 13.01 39.70 -35.29
C LEU A 198 13.17 39.15 -33.85
N LEU A 199 13.61 39.99 -32.91
CA LEU A 199 13.74 39.68 -31.49
C LEU A 199 12.35 39.52 -30.85
N TYR A 200 11.37 40.29 -31.31
CA TYR A 200 9.99 40.17 -30.85
C TYR A 200 9.35 38.85 -31.29
N ASP A 201 9.51 38.48 -32.56
CA ASP A 201 9.08 37.17 -33.10
C ASP A 201 9.77 36.02 -32.35
N PHE A 202 11.08 36.17 -32.10
CA PHE A 202 11.87 35.15 -31.40
C PHE A 202 11.55 34.99 -29.91
N VAL A 203 11.42 36.11 -29.19
CA VAL A 203 10.95 36.11 -27.80
C VAL A 203 9.53 35.55 -27.74
N GLY A 204 8.70 35.85 -28.75
CA GLY A 204 7.40 35.24 -28.94
C GLY A 204 7.48 33.72 -28.98
N VAL A 205 8.29 33.15 -29.87
CA VAL A 205 8.49 31.69 -30.00
C VAL A 205 9.01 31.06 -28.70
N VAL A 206 9.96 31.69 -28.01
CA VAL A 206 10.50 31.18 -26.73
C VAL A 206 9.43 31.19 -25.63
N VAL A 207 8.67 32.28 -25.49
CA VAL A 207 7.60 32.36 -24.49
C VAL A 207 6.46 31.40 -24.82
N LEU A 208 6.20 31.16 -26.09
CA LEU A 208 5.15 30.27 -26.58
C LEU A 208 5.52 28.79 -26.34
N LEU A 209 6.77 28.39 -26.63
CA LEU A 209 7.30 27.07 -26.27
C LEU A 209 7.42 26.88 -24.75
N GLY A 210 7.94 27.89 -24.04
CA GLY A 210 8.12 27.84 -22.60
C GLY A 210 6.80 27.77 -21.82
N SER A 211 5.79 28.54 -22.22
CA SER A 211 4.46 28.50 -21.58
C SER A 211 3.76 27.16 -21.79
N GLY A 212 3.85 26.57 -22.98
CA GLY A 212 3.34 25.23 -23.26
C GLY A 212 4.01 24.16 -22.38
N ALA A 213 5.34 24.24 -22.24
CA ALA A 213 6.09 23.33 -21.39
C ALA A 213 5.75 23.45 -19.90
N ILE A 214 5.67 24.67 -19.38
CA ILE A 214 5.30 24.93 -17.98
C ILE A 214 3.88 24.41 -17.72
N ALA A 215 2.94 24.63 -18.64
CA ALA A 215 1.59 24.10 -18.52
C ALA A 215 1.58 22.56 -18.47
N LEU A 216 2.33 21.90 -19.35
CA LEU A 216 2.42 20.44 -19.41
C LEU A 216 3.08 19.86 -18.15
N PHE A 217 4.13 20.51 -17.64
CA PHE A 217 4.77 20.14 -16.38
C PHE A 217 3.85 20.35 -15.17
N ALA A 218 3.10 21.45 -15.12
CA ALA A 218 2.11 21.72 -14.08
C ALA A 218 0.98 20.66 -14.09
N VAL A 219 0.54 20.22 -15.27
CA VAL A 219 -0.42 19.11 -15.41
C VAL A 219 0.16 17.81 -14.85
N LEU A 220 1.41 17.47 -15.17
CA LEU A 220 2.06 16.27 -14.65
C LEU A 220 2.23 16.30 -13.12
N ILE A 221 2.66 17.44 -12.56
CA ILE A 221 2.78 17.62 -11.10
C ILE A 221 1.41 17.51 -10.43
N THR A 222 0.39 18.18 -10.96
CA THR A 222 -0.95 18.16 -10.35
C THR A 222 -1.55 16.76 -10.39
N LEU A 223 -1.37 16.01 -11.49
CA LEU A 223 -1.75 14.59 -11.55
C LEU A 223 -0.99 13.75 -10.52
N GLY A 224 0.30 14.02 -10.30
CA GLY A 224 1.11 13.36 -9.28
C GLY A 224 0.67 13.67 -7.84
N LEU A 225 0.40 14.94 -7.53
CA LEU A 225 -0.08 15.39 -6.23
C LEU A 225 -1.48 14.87 -5.92
N VAL A 226 -2.37 14.87 -6.91
CA VAL A 226 -3.71 14.30 -6.78
C VAL A 226 -3.62 12.82 -6.46
N LYS A 227 -2.74 12.06 -7.13
CA LYS A 227 -2.51 10.63 -6.81
C LYS A 227 -2.02 10.43 -5.37
N GLU A 228 -1.17 11.32 -4.85
CA GLU A 228 -0.65 11.24 -3.46
C GLU A 228 -1.69 11.64 -2.41
N LEU A 229 -2.51 12.66 -2.68
CA LEU A 229 -3.61 13.05 -1.79
C LEU A 229 -4.71 11.97 -1.75
N ASP A 230 -4.89 11.26 -2.86
CA ASP A 230 -5.85 10.17 -3.01
C ASP A 230 -5.50 8.95 -2.14
N SER A 231 -4.21 8.70 -1.87
CA SER A 231 -3.79 7.60 -0.98
C SER A 231 -4.04 7.89 0.50
N ARG A 232 -4.10 9.19 0.88
CA ARG A 232 -4.34 9.61 2.28
C ARG A 232 -5.82 9.77 2.62
N LEU A 233 -6.68 10.10 1.65
CA LEU A 233 -8.08 10.45 1.89
C LEU A 233 -9.04 9.29 1.60
N MET A 234 -8.81 8.14 2.23
CA MET A 234 -9.48 6.86 1.92
C MET A 234 -10.93 6.70 2.41
N TRP A 235 -11.51 7.67 3.12
CA TRP A 235 -12.72 7.40 3.91
C TRP A 235 -14.08 7.62 3.22
N PHE A 236 -14.13 8.21 2.01
CA PHE A 236 -15.42 8.48 1.33
C PHE A 236 -15.43 8.17 -0.18
N GLY A 237 -15.91 6.97 -0.54
CA GLY A 237 -15.85 6.43 -1.92
C GLY A 237 -16.72 7.13 -2.97
N PHE A 238 -17.86 7.73 -2.61
CA PHE A 238 -18.75 8.42 -3.56
C PHE A 238 -18.31 9.87 -3.83
N TYR A 239 -17.80 10.54 -2.79
CA TYR A 239 -17.22 11.87 -2.83
C TYR A 239 -15.96 11.91 -3.72
N ARG A 240 -15.13 10.87 -3.63
CA ARG A 240 -13.85 10.70 -4.35
C ARG A 240 -13.98 10.70 -5.87
N ARG A 241 -15.07 10.18 -6.45
CA ARG A 241 -15.15 9.99 -7.90
C ARG A 241 -15.67 11.23 -8.63
N PHE A 242 -16.61 11.95 -8.02
CA PHE A 242 -17.23 13.12 -8.61
C PHE A 242 -16.39 14.39 -8.42
N ILE A 243 -15.93 14.66 -7.19
CA ILE A 243 -15.13 15.85 -6.90
C ILE A 243 -13.76 15.77 -7.54
N ARG A 244 -13.16 14.58 -7.63
CA ARG A 244 -11.90 14.38 -8.37
C ARG A 244 -12.04 14.83 -9.82
N ARG A 245 -13.03 14.31 -10.56
CA ARG A 245 -13.20 14.67 -11.97
C ARG A 245 -13.45 16.16 -12.13
N VAL A 246 -14.34 16.74 -11.32
CA VAL A 246 -14.69 18.15 -11.44
C VAL A 246 -13.50 19.05 -11.10
N LEU A 247 -12.77 18.77 -10.01
CA LEU A 247 -11.63 19.58 -9.58
C LEU A 247 -10.43 19.42 -10.51
N THR A 248 -10.05 18.20 -10.90
CA THR A 248 -8.92 17.99 -11.81
C THR A 248 -9.24 18.48 -13.22
N PHE A 249 -10.45 18.24 -13.72
CA PHE A 249 -10.84 18.71 -15.05
C PHE A 249 -10.94 20.25 -15.06
N GLY A 250 -11.49 20.85 -14.00
CA GLY A 250 -11.52 22.31 -13.85
C GLY A 250 -10.11 22.93 -13.77
N TRP A 251 -9.19 22.31 -13.02
CA TRP A 251 -7.82 22.80 -12.91
C TRP A 251 -7.02 22.64 -14.21
N VAL A 252 -7.16 21.50 -14.91
CA VAL A 252 -6.53 21.29 -16.22
C VAL A 252 -7.12 22.22 -17.27
N ALA A 253 -8.44 22.41 -17.29
CA ALA A 253 -9.10 23.32 -18.24
C ALA A 253 -8.70 24.79 -18.00
N THR A 254 -8.53 25.21 -16.75
CA THR A 254 -8.03 26.56 -16.42
C THR A 254 -6.58 26.75 -16.85
N LEU A 255 -5.70 25.77 -16.61
CA LEU A 255 -4.32 25.80 -17.12
C LEU A 255 -4.24 25.81 -18.64
N ALA A 256 -5.04 24.99 -19.32
CA ALA A 256 -5.07 24.90 -20.78
C ALA A 256 -5.62 26.18 -21.44
N SER A 257 -6.69 26.76 -20.89
CA SER A 257 -7.23 28.04 -21.36
C SER A 257 -6.26 29.19 -21.13
N LEU A 258 -5.51 29.19 -20.03
CA LEU A 258 -4.44 30.15 -19.76
C LEU A 258 -3.31 30.03 -20.79
N ALA A 259 -2.83 28.82 -21.04
CA ALA A 259 -1.81 28.57 -22.07
C ALA A 259 -2.29 29.04 -23.45
N ALA A 260 -3.54 28.74 -23.82
CA ALA A 260 -4.14 29.19 -25.08
C ALA A 260 -4.26 30.72 -25.18
N LEU A 261 -4.55 31.41 -24.07
CA LEU A 261 -4.67 32.86 -24.01
C LEU A 261 -3.29 33.54 -24.19
N VAL A 262 -2.26 33.00 -23.53
CA VAL A 262 -0.86 33.45 -23.74
C VAL A 262 -0.45 33.22 -25.19
N LEU A 263 -0.72 32.04 -25.75
CA LEU A 263 -0.50 31.70 -27.16
C LEU A 263 -1.16 32.73 -28.09
N ALA A 264 -2.46 32.98 -27.93
CA ALA A 264 -3.21 33.92 -28.75
C ALA A 264 -2.70 35.36 -28.61
N SER A 265 -2.31 35.77 -27.39
CA SER A 265 -1.76 37.09 -27.12
C SER A 265 -0.45 37.33 -27.85
N PHE A 266 0.45 36.34 -27.88
CA PHE A 266 1.73 36.43 -28.57
C PHE A 266 1.55 36.37 -30.08
N VAL A 267 0.72 35.46 -30.60
CA VAL A 267 0.41 35.37 -32.04
C VAL A 267 -0.18 36.70 -32.56
N VAL A 268 -1.13 37.30 -31.84
CA VAL A 268 -1.72 38.60 -32.24
C VAL A 268 -0.71 39.74 -32.13
N GLY A 269 0.14 39.73 -31.10
CA GLY A 269 1.20 40.71 -30.94
C GLY A 269 2.24 40.66 -32.06
N MET A 270 2.48 39.46 -32.61
CA MET A 270 3.50 39.19 -33.63
C MET A 270 3.00 39.50 -35.06
N PHE A 271 1.75 39.17 -35.38
CA PHE A 271 1.21 39.36 -36.73
C PHE A 271 0.51 40.70 -36.98
N LYS A 272 0.11 41.41 -35.92
CA LYS A 272 -0.77 42.57 -36.06
C LYS A 272 -0.23 43.83 -35.40
N ASP A 273 -0.18 43.84 -34.06
CA ASP A 273 0.26 44.99 -33.28
C ASP A 273 0.68 44.57 -31.87
N VAL A 274 1.90 44.92 -31.49
CA VAL A 274 2.49 44.64 -30.15
C VAL A 274 1.63 45.20 -29.03
N ALA A 275 1.11 46.41 -29.21
CA ALA A 275 0.25 47.08 -28.22
C ALA A 275 -1.08 46.34 -28.00
N LEU A 276 -1.59 45.64 -29.03
CA LEU A 276 -2.82 44.87 -28.97
C LEU A 276 -2.58 43.53 -28.26
N GLY A 277 -1.46 42.87 -28.55
CA GLY A 277 -0.99 41.70 -27.80
C GLY A 277 -0.81 42.00 -26.31
N ALA A 278 -0.14 43.09 -25.96
CA ALA A 278 0.08 43.47 -24.55
C ALA A 278 -1.24 43.72 -23.78
N LYS A 279 -2.25 44.29 -24.44
CA LYS A 279 -3.58 44.47 -23.84
C LYS A 279 -4.27 43.13 -23.58
N ILE A 280 -4.22 42.20 -24.52
CA ILE A 280 -4.78 40.84 -24.37
C ILE A 280 -4.10 40.10 -23.21
N LEU A 281 -2.76 40.22 -23.09
CA LEU A 281 -2.00 39.66 -21.98
C LEU A 281 -2.42 40.27 -20.63
N GLY A 282 -2.62 41.59 -20.59
CA GLY A 282 -3.06 42.30 -19.38
C GLY A 282 -4.45 41.86 -18.90
N TYR A 283 -5.41 41.68 -19.82
CA TYR A 283 -6.72 41.12 -19.51
C TYR A 283 -6.61 39.65 -19.07
N GLY A 284 -5.71 38.88 -19.68
CA GLY A 284 -5.39 37.52 -19.27
C GLY A 284 -4.86 37.46 -17.83
N ALA A 285 -3.92 38.33 -17.47
CA ALA A 285 -3.34 38.39 -16.12
C ALA A 285 -4.41 38.67 -15.05
N LEU A 286 -5.37 39.57 -15.33
CA LEU A 286 -6.51 39.80 -14.45
C LEU A 286 -7.36 38.52 -14.29
N ALA A 287 -7.65 37.82 -15.38
CA ALA A 287 -8.39 36.56 -15.33
C ALA A 287 -7.65 35.47 -14.51
N ILE A 288 -6.32 35.48 -14.47
CA ILE A 288 -5.50 34.54 -13.68
C ILE A 288 -5.58 34.85 -12.17
N VAL A 289 -5.63 36.12 -11.78
CA VAL A 289 -5.74 36.49 -10.36
C VAL A 289 -7.14 36.18 -9.83
N PHE A 290 -8.17 36.47 -10.62
CA PHE A 290 -9.56 36.30 -10.20
C PHE A 290 -10.13 34.91 -10.47
N GLY A 291 -9.62 34.18 -11.46
CA GLY A 291 -10.13 32.86 -11.90
C GLY A 291 -10.03 31.74 -10.86
N PRO A 292 -8.87 31.50 -10.21
CA PRO A 292 -8.74 30.50 -9.16
C PRO A 292 -9.60 30.81 -7.94
N LEU A 293 -9.79 32.11 -7.67
CA LEU A 293 -10.62 32.60 -6.57
C LEU A 293 -12.10 32.33 -6.86
N THR A 294 -12.57 32.58 -8.09
CA THR A 294 -13.94 32.27 -8.49
C THR A 294 -14.21 30.77 -8.58
N VAL A 295 -13.30 29.99 -9.17
CA VAL A 295 -13.42 28.51 -9.23
C VAL A 295 -13.37 27.90 -7.83
N GLY A 296 -12.50 28.40 -6.95
CA GLY A 296 -12.42 27.98 -5.55
C GLY A 296 -13.71 28.28 -4.78
N VAL A 297 -14.25 29.49 -4.90
CA VAL A 297 -15.50 29.90 -4.24
C VAL A 297 -16.70 29.12 -4.77
N VAL A 298 -16.83 28.96 -6.10
CA VAL A 298 -17.93 28.20 -6.72
C VAL A 298 -17.82 26.71 -6.37
N GLY A 299 -16.61 26.15 -6.40
CA GLY A 299 -16.36 24.76 -6.01
C GLY A 299 -16.69 24.51 -4.54
N PHE A 300 -16.32 25.44 -3.65
CA PHE A 300 -16.63 25.36 -2.22
C PHE A 300 -18.13 25.54 -1.93
N ALA A 301 -18.81 26.44 -2.64
CA ALA A 301 -20.25 26.63 -2.54
C ALA A 301 -21.03 25.39 -3.03
N ALA A 302 -20.64 24.81 -4.18
CA ALA A 302 -21.22 23.58 -4.68
C ALA A 302 -21.00 22.41 -3.71
N LEU A 303 -19.80 22.31 -3.14
CA LEU A 303 -19.47 21.34 -2.11
C LEU A 303 -20.36 21.48 -0.87
N TYR A 304 -20.55 22.70 -0.39
CA TYR A 304 -21.41 23.00 0.75
C TYR A 304 -22.87 22.58 0.50
N VAL A 305 -23.40 22.86 -0.69
CA VAL A 305 -24.76 22.47 -1.09
C VAL A 305 -24.91 20.94 -1.15
N VAL A 306 -23.94 20.23 -1.73
CA VAL A 306 -23.96 18.76 -1.80
C VAL A 306 -23.90 18.14 -0.41
N LEU A 307 -23.07 18.68 0.49
CA LEU A 307 -23.00 18.22 1.89
C LEU A 307 -24.32 18.43 2.63
N ARG A 308 -24.96 19.60 2.46
CA ARG A 308 -26.28 19.90 3.03
C ARG A 308 -27.37 18.95 2.49
N CYS A 309 -27.40 18.71 1.18
CA CYS A 309 -28.33 17.77 0.56
C CYS A 309 -28.12 16.34 1.08
N HIS A 310 -26.86 15.88 1.20
CA HIS A 310 -26.56 14.56 1.72
C HIS A 310 -26.97 14.41 3.19
N GLN A 311 -26.71 15.43 4.02
CA GLN A 311 -27.19 15.44 5.40
C GLN A 311 -28.73 15.39 5.46
N ALA A 312 -29.42 16.14 4.61
CA ALA A 312 -30.89 16.11 4.53
C ALA A 312 -31.43 14.73 4.13
N VAL A 313 -30.82 14.07 3.12
CA VAL A 313 -31.20 12.70 2.70
C VAL A 313 -30.94 11.69 3.81
N LYS A 314 -29.82 11.81 4.55
CA LYS A 314 -29.50 10.93 5.69
C LYS A 314 -30.51 11.12 6.84
N HIS A 315 -30.94 12.35 7.09
CA HIS A 315 -31.99 12.62 8.07
C HIS A 315 -33.35 12.07 7.62
N TRP A 316 -33.70 12.23 6.34
CA TRP A 316 -34.96 11.76 5.79
C TRP A 316 -35.08 10.23 5.79
N THR A 317 -34.01 9.52 5.42
CA THR A 317 -33.95 8.06 5.47
C THR A 317 -34.09 7.51 6.89
N ARG A 318 -33.41 8.13 7.87
CA ARG A 318 -33.60 7.79 9.30
C ARG A 318 -35.03 8.04 9.78
N ALA A 319 -35.66 9.13 9.33
CA ALA A 319 -37.05 9.44 9.67
C ALA A 319 -38.03 8.42 9.05
N ARG A 320 -37.79 7.98 7.82
CA ARG A 320 -38.63 6.99 7.13
C ARG A 320 -38.57 5.61 7.78
N VAL A 321 -37.40 5.18 8.26
CA VAL A 321 -37.25 3.93 9.02
C VAL A 321 -37.99 4.00 10.36
N ARG A 322 -38.00 5.16 11.03
CA ARG A 322 -38.77 5.36 12.28
C ARG A 322 -40.28 5.32 12.05
N ARG A 323 -40.79 5.86 10.94
CA ARG A 323 -42.24 5.79 10.61
C ARG A 323 -42.69 4.34 10.37
N ARG A 324 -41.93 3.57 9.58
CA ARG A 324 -42.24 2.14 9.36
C ARG A 324 -42.30 1.33 10.65
N ARG A 325 -41.46 1.62 11.65
CA ARG A 325 -41.53 0.94 12.96
C ARG A 325 -42.82 1.28 13.73
N ARG A 326 -43.27 2.55 13.71
CA ARG A 326 -44.53 2.94 14.37
C ARG A 326 -45.75 2.32 13.69
N ASP A 327 -45.77 2.25 12.36
CA ASP A 327 -46.88 1.63 11.62
C ASP A 327 -46.96 0.13 11.94
N SER A 328 -45.82 -0.56 12.07
CA SER A 328 -45.78 -1.97 12.50
C SER A 328 -46.16 -2.21 13.98
N GLU A 329 -45.89 -1.25 14.88
CA GLU A 329 -46.32 -1.33 16.28
C GLU A 329 -47.83 -1.02 16.44
N GLY A 330 -48.40 -0.15 15.58
CA GLY A 330 -49.82 0.17 15.57
C GLY A 330 -50.72 -1.00 15.18
N ASP A 331 -50.32 -1.81 14.19
CA ASP A 331 -51.09 -2.98 13.74
C ASP A 331 -51.07 -4.14 14.76
N GLN A 332 -50.04 -4.26 15.61
CA GLN A 332 -50.02 -5.25 16.68
C GLN A 332 -50.91 -4.84 17.87
N GLY A 333 -51.02 -3.53 18.14
CA GLY A 333 -51.89 -3.02 19.21
C GLY A 333 -53.38 -3.20 18.91
N SER A 334 -53.81 -2.96 17.66
CA SER A 334 -55.21 -3.06 17.25
C SER A 334 -55.71 -4.52 17.21
N ALA A 335 -54.89 -5.48 16.77
CA ALA A 335 -55.24 -6.91 16.76
C ALA A 335 -55.44 -7.51 18.17
N SER A 336 -54.80 -6.96 19.20
CA SER A 336 -54.99 -7.41 20.59
C SER A 336 -56.27 -6.89 21.24
N SER A 337 -56.91 -5.86 20.68
CA SER A 337 -58.10 -5.21 21.27
C SER A 337 -59.44 -5.75 20.74
N SER A 338 -59.47 -6.49 19.63
CA SER A 338 -60.72 -6.99 19.02
C SER A 338 -61.12 -8.41 19.43
N SER A 339 -60.39 -9.06 20.36
CA SER A 339 -60.69 -10.44 20.80
C SER A 339 -61.50 -10.51 22.11
N GLY A 340 -62.11 -9.42 22.56
CA GLY A 340 -62.69 -9.29 23.91
C GLY A 340 -64.20 -9.06 24.02
N SER A 341 -64.99 -9.08 22.94
CA SER A 341 -66.43 -8.79 23.02
C SER A 341 -67.27 -9.74 22.17
N GLY A 342 -67.77 -10.83 22.77
CA GLY A 342 -68.67 -11.75 22.07
C GLY A 342 -69.05 -13.01 22.85
N TRP A 343 -69.47 -12.88 24.12
CA TRP A 343 -70.20 -13.93 24.85
C TRP A 343 -71.22 -13.32 25.80
N GLN A 344 -72.41 -12.98 25.28
CA GLN A 344 -73.72 -12.94 25.95
C GLN A 344 -74.71 -13.00 24.75
N ILE A 345 -75.59 -13.98 24.55
CA ILE A 345 -76.56 -14.67 25.42
C ILE A 345 -76.75 -16.09 24.90
#